data_AF-A0A7V0SDY0-F1
#
_entry.id   AF-A0A7V0SDY0-F1
#
_cell.length_a   1.000
_cell.length_b   1.000
_cell.length_c   1.000
_cell.angle_alpha   90.00
_cell.angle_beta   90.00
_cell.angle_gamma   90.00
#
_symmetry.space_group_name_H-M   'P 1'
#
loop_
_entity.id
_entity.type
_entity.pdbx_description
1 polymer ?
#
loop_
_entity_poly.entity_id
_entity_poly.type
_entity_poly.pdbx_seq_one_letter_code
_entity_poly.pdbx_strand_id
1 'polypeptide(L)'
;MTESVNFAAGEGRQYRAYGIAAAMLLALLVCSDREAYRRFMGVIPPLGAYLGAVIVGAIMLHGLKARGGFSVLKSDRAAERWSIPALAAVFGIVIAVADAVIVFPIEMNVPWPRSLFFYPVIGFIVEVFFHLVPLGILLHAVGAALRRPVGARGIWFCLLAVSLLEPAFQGAALYGQGRYAAGAVVFVGAHVWLINLAGLWFFRKYDFLSMYAFRLVYYLFWHILWGHLRLGLLF
;
A
#
# COMPACT_ATOMS: atom_id res chain seq x y z
N MET A 1 7.29 33.44 22.32
CA MET A 1 6.49 32.33 22.86
C MET A 1 6.78 31.08 22.05
N THR A 2 7.73 30.29 22.53
CA THR A 2 8.07 28.98 21.96
C THR A 2 7.14 27.95 22.59
N GLU A 3 6.09 27.54 21.87
CA GLU A 3 5.35 26.33 22.21
C GLU A 3 6.33 25.15 22.11
N SER A 4 6.81 24.67 23.25
CA SER A 4 7.47 23.36 23.35
C SER A 4 6.40 22.30 23.12
N VAL A 5 6.05 22.08 21.85
CA VAL A 5 5.21 20.95 21.43
C VAL A 5 5.87 19.69 21.95
N ASN A 6 5.12 18.91 22.72
CA ASN A 6 5.62 17.77 23.49
C ASN A 6 5.90 16.59 22.52
N PHE A 7 6.99 16.69 21.75
CA PHE A 7 7.34 15.77 20.66
C PHE A 7 7.41 14.30 21.11
N ALA A 8 7.84 14.04 22.35
CA ALA A 8 8.00 12.69 22.90
C ALA A 8 6.66 11.90 22.99
N ALA A 9 5.54 12.58 23.28
CA ALA A 9 4.25 11.91 23.49
C ALA A 9 3.60 11.39 22.19
N GLY A 10 3.94 11.99 21.04
CA GLY A 10 3.46 11.55 19.73
C GLY A 10 4.21 10.34 19.19
N GLU A 11 5.50 10.21 19.53
CA GLU A 11 6.37 9.15 19.01
C GLU A 11 5.89 7.76 19.39
N GLY A 12 5.58 7.56 20.68
CA GLY A 12 5.13 6.27 21.18
C GLY A 12 3.78 5.83 20.59
N ARG A 13 2.93 6.74 20.11
CA ARG A 13 1.59 6.36 19.61
C ARG A 13 1.66 5.63 18.27
N GLN A 14 2.51 6.07 17.33
CA GLN A 14 2.60 5.42 16.02
C GLN A 14 3.27 4.06 16.09
N TYR A 15 4.39 3.92 16.81
CA TYR A 15 5.01 2.60 16.94
C TYR A 15 4.11 1.62 17.66
N ARG A 16 3.31 2.09 18.64
CA ARG A 16 2.25 1.28 19.25
C ARG A 16 1.17 0.90 18.23
N ALA A 17 0.65 1.84 17.45
CA ALA A 17 -0.40 1.57 16.48
C ALA A 17 0.09 0.65 15.34
N TYR A 18 1.32 0.86 14.85
CA TYR A 18 1.99 -0.03 13.90
C TYR A 18 2.21 -1.41 14.50
N GLY A 19 2.71 -1.50 15.74
CA GLY A 19 2.91 -2.76 16.44
C GLY A 19 1.62 -3.53 16.70
N ILE A 20 0.53 -2.84 17.07
CA ILE A 20 -0.80 -3.44 17.23
C ILE A 20 -1.32 -3.95 15.89
N ALA A 21 -1.26 -3.13 14.84
CA ALA A 21 -1.64 -3.56 13.49
C ALA A 21 -0.82 -4.78 13.06
N ALA A 22 0.49 -4.76 13.33
CA ALA A 22 1.37 -5.87 12.99
C ALA A 22 1.04 -7.14 13.80
N ALA A 23 0.70 -7.03 15.09
CA ALA A 23 0.29 -8.16 15.89
C ALA A 23 -1.06 -8.74 15.42
N MET A 24 -2.03 -7.88 15.09
CA MET A 24 -3.32 -8.30 14.53
C MET A 24 -3.15 -9.04 13.21
N LEU A 25 -2.36 -8.50 12.29
CA LEU A 25 -2.10 -9.13 10.99
C LEU A 25 -1.32 -10.45 11.14
N LEU A 26 -0.42 -10.56 12.13
CA LEU A 26 0.22 -11.82 12.46
C LEU A 26 -0.80 -12.87 12.89
N ALA A 27 -1.76 -12.51 13.75
CA ALA A 27 -2.82 -13.41 14.16
C ALA A 27 -3.68 -13.85 12.96
N LEU A 28 -4.07 -12.92 12.09
CA LEU A 28 -4.78 -13.25 10.85
C LEU A 28 -3.98 -14.20 9.96
N LEU A 29 -2.68 -13.97 9.82
CA LEU A 29 -1.79 -14.82 9.02
C LEU A 29 -1.73 -16.25 9.60
N VAL A 30 -1.56 -16.39 10.91
CA VAL A 30 -1.51 -17.69 11.58
C VAL A 30 -2.84 -18.45 11.45
N CYS A 31 -3.96 -17.73 11.45
CA CYS A 31 -5.29 -18.31 11.25
C CYS A 31 -5.66 -18.56 9.78
N SER A 32 -4.82 -18.15 8.83
CA SER A 32 -5.14 -18.21 7.40
C SER A 32 -4.59 -19.46 6.69
N ASP A 33 -5.26 -19.84 5.60
CA ASP A 33 -4.86 -20.95 4.74
C ASP A 33 -3.54 -20.63 4.00
N ARG A 34 -2.51 -21.45 4.24
CA ARG A 34 -1.18 -21.29 3.64
C ARG A 34 -1.21 -21.37 2.11
N GLU A 35 -2.14 -22.14 1.55
CA GLU A 35 -2.23 -22.34 0.11
C GLU A 35 -2.59 -21.05 -0.63
N ALA A 36 -3.42 -20.20 0.00
CA ALA A 36 -3.78 -18.90 -0.53
C ALA A 36 -2.54 -18.01 -0.75
N TYR A 37 -1.51 -18.13 0.09
CA TYR A 37 -0.27 -17.34 -0.03
C TYR A 37 0.74 -17.97 -0.96
N ARG A 38 0.85 -19.30 -0.99
CA ARG A 38 1.83 -20.02 -1.81
C ARG A 38 1.75 -19.61 -3.29
N ARG A 39 0.54 -19.39 -3.79
CA ARG A 39 0.30 -18.93 -5.16
C ARG A 39 0.98 -17.59 -5.49
N PHE A 40 0.98 -16.64 -4.56
CA PHE A 40 1.46 -15.28 -4.80
C PHE A 40 2.90 -15.05 -4.30
N MET A 41 3.31 -15.79 -3.27
CA MET A 41 4.64 -15.70 -2.66
C MET A 41 5.62 -16.77 -3.19
N GLY A 42 5.12 -17.73 -3.97
CA GLY A 42 5.90 -18.85 -4.48
C GLY A 42 6.50 -19.68 -3.34
N VAL A 43 7.83 -19.77 -3.32
CA VAL A 43 8.59 -20.56 -2.33
C VAL A 43 8.80 -19.81 -1.01
N ILE A 44 8.48 -18.52 -0.93
CA ILE A 44 8.76 -17.71 0.25
C ILE A 44 7.74 -18.06 1.35
N PRO A 45 8.17 -18.49 2.55
CA PRO A 45 7.25 -18.74 3.65
C PRO A 45 6.51 -17.45 4.05
N PRO A 46 5.16 -17.45 4.10
CA PRO A 46 4.38 -16.24 4.36
C PRO A 46 4.73 -15.57 5.70
N LEU A 47 4.96 -16.38 6.74
CA LEU A 47 5.39 -15.88 8.04
C LEU A 47 6.74 -15.18 7.99
N GLY A 48 7.71 -15.74 7.26
CA GLY A 48 9.04 -15.14 7.10
C GLY A 48 8.97 -13.81 6.35
N ALA A 49 8.23 -13.77 5.23
CA ALA A 49 7.99 -12.54 4.47
C ALA A 49 7.33 -11.45 5.33
N TYR A 50 6.32 -11.84 6.10
CA TYR A 50 5.59 -10.95 6.99
C TYR A 50 6.47 -10.37 8.11
N LEU A 51 7.20 -11.23 8.84
CA LEU A 51 8.10 -10.79 9.90
C LEU A 51 9.21 -9.88 9.34
N GLY A 52 9.75 -10.22 8.17
CA GLY A 52 10.68 -9.38 7.43
C GLY A 52 10.09 -8.00 7.13
N ALA A 53 8.85 -7.94 6.61
CA ALA A 53 8.16 -6.68 6.35
C ALA A 53 7.96 -5.85 7.63
N VAL A 54 7.59 -6.48 8.75
CA VAL A 54 7.40 -5.77 10.03
C VAL A 54 8.71 -5.13 10.50
N ILE A 55 9.81 -5.89 10.50
CA ILE A 55 11.12 -5.42 10.95
C ILE A 55 11.64 -4.32 10.03
N VAL A 56 11.68 -4.58 8.72
CA VAL A 56 12.20 -3.62 7.74
C VAL A 56 11.33 -2.36 7.73
N GLY A 57 10.00 -2.51 7.78
CA GLY A 57 9.08 -1.40 7.85
C GLY A 57 9.30 -0.54 9.10
N ALA A 58 9.52 -1.14 10.27
CA ALA A 58 9.85 -0.39 11.48
C ALA A 58 11.15 0.42 11.35
N ILE A 59 12.21 -0.19 10.78
CA ILE A 59 13.50 0.48 10.53
C ILE A 59 13.31 1.65 9.55
N MET A 60 12.58 1.44 8.45
CA MET A 60 12.35 2.48 7.44
C MET A 60 11.49 3.63 8.00
N LEU A 61 10.43 3.33 8.76
CA LEU A 61 9.62 4.36 9.42
C LEU A 61 10.47 5.20 10.37
N HIS A 62 11.35 4.56 11.15
CA HIS A 62 12.28 5.26 12.02
C HIS A 62 13.21 6.19 11.23
N GLY A 63 13.83 5.70 10.18
CA GLY A 63 14.73 6.48 9.32
C GLY A 63 14.04 7.65 8.60
N LEU A 64 12.83 7.45 8.10
CA LEU A 64 12.03 8.49 7.42
C LEU A 64 11.59 9.59 8.38
N LYS A 65 11.25 9.22 9.61
CA LYS A 65 10.87 10.16 10.66
C LYS A 65 12.05 11.03 11.11
N ALA A 66 13.23 10.44 11.29
CA ALA A 66 14.45 11.16 11.67
C ALA A 66 14.83 12.27 10.67
N ARG A 67 14.32 12.21 9.44
CA ARG A 67 14.57 13.19 8.37
C ARG A 67 13.51 14.28 8.25
N GLY A 68 12.55 14.36 9.18
CA GLY A 68 11.63 15.50 9.35
C GLY A 68 10.56 15.71 8.26
N GLY A 69 10.56 14.88 7.20
CA GLY A 69 9.63 15.01 6.07
C GLY A 69 8.33 14.22 6.20
N PHE A 70 8.30 13.20 7.05
CA PHE A 70 7.16 12.31 7.27
C PHE A 70 6.73 12.46 8.72
N SER A 71 5.65 13.21 8.90
CA SER A 71 5.08 13.46 10.21
C SER A 71 4.04 12.43 10.57
N VAL A 72 3.84 12.30 11.87
CA VAL A 72 3.04 11.27 12.50
C VAL A 72 1.73 11.89 12.96
N LEU A 73 0.59 11.42 12.43
CA LEU A 73 -0.76 11.81 12.88
C LEU A 73 -0.97 13.33 12.93
N LYS A 74 -0.54 14.08 11.90
CA LYS A 74 -0.56 15.56 11.91
C LYS A 74 -1.94 16.21 11.94
N SER A 75 -3.00 15.47 11.61
CA SER A 75 -4.34 16.04 11.45
C SER A 75 -5.23 15.68 12.63
N ASP A 76 -5.56 16.71 13.42
CA ASP A 76 -6.64 16.70 14.42
C ASP A 76 -8.03 16.81 13.78
N ARG A 77 -8.11 17.02 12.46
CA ARG A 77 -9.37 17.18 11.74
C ARG A 77 -9.88 15.83 11.25
N ALA A 78 -10.70 15.19 12.08
CA ALA A 78 -11.40 13.96 11.74
C ALA A 78 -12.12 14.03 10.37
N ALA A 79 -12.66 15.20 10.00
CA ALA A 79 -13.30 15.44 8.71
C ALA A 79 -12.38 15.15 7.51
N GLU A 80 -11.09 15.49 7.59
CA GLU A 80 -10.14 15.25 6.49
C GLU A 80 -9.74 13.77 6.36
N ARG A 81 -10.06 12.92 7.34
CA ARG A 81 -9.78 11.49 7.29
C ARG A 81 -10.81 10.71 6.49
N TRP A 82 -12.03 11.24 6.33
CA TRP A 82 -13.07 10.64 5.48
C TRP A 82 -12.71 10.66 3.99
N SER A 83 -11.80 11.55 3.57
CA SER A 83 -11.31 11.54 2.19
C SER A 83 -10.54 10.26 1.84
N ILE A 84 -9.95 9.56 2.84
CA ILE A 84 -9.21 8.32 2.64
C ILE A 84 -10.13 7.20 2.13
N PRO A 85 -11.15 6.75 2.90
CA PRO A 85 -12.03 5.69 2.46
C PRO A 85 -12.85 6.11 1.22
N ALA A 86 -13.27 7.38 1.13
CA ALA A 86 -14.02 7.86 -0.02
C ALA A 86 -13.23 7.75 -1.33
N LEU A 87 -11.99 8.26 -1.35
CA LEU A 87 -11.16 8.18 -2.55
C LEU A 87 -10.77 6.74 -2.89
N ALA A 88 -10.46 5.92 -1.88
CA ALA A 88 -10.16 4.50 -2.07
C ALA A 88 -11.34 3.72 -2.68
N ALA A 89 -12.55 3.99 -2.19
CA ALA A 89 -13.77 3.40 -2.72
C ALA A 89 -14.01 3.79 -4.19
N VAL A 90 -13.79 5.07 -4.54
CA VAL A 90 -13.88 5.53 -5.94
C VAL A 90 -12.91 4.75 -6.82
N PHE A 91 -11.64 4.62 -6.43
CA PHE A 91 -10.68 3.81 -7.21
C PHE A 91 -11.13 2.35 -7.31
N GLY A 92 -11.59 1.74 -6.22
CA GLY A 92 -12.07 0.36 -6.20
C GLY A 92 -13.27 0.12 -7.13
N ILE A 93 -14.21 1.07 -7.17
CA ILE A 93 -15.37 1.03 -8.08
C ILE A 93 -14.93 1.20 -9.54
N VAL A 94 -14.02 2.13 -9.82
CA VAL A 94 -13.53 2.37 -11.19
C VAL A 94 -12.90 1.11 -11.78
N ILE A 95 -12.05 0.40 -11.03
CA ILE A 95 -11.44 -0.84 -11.53
C ILE A 95 -12.45 -1.99 -11.63
N ALA A 96 -13.45 -2.05 -10.74
CA ALA A 96 -14.55 -3.00 -10.83
C ALA A 96 -15.36 -2.82 -12.12
N VAL A 97 -15.69 -1.58 -12.46
CA VAL A 97 -16.37 -1.25 -13.73
C VAL A 97 -15.47 -1.58 -14.92
N ALA A 98 -14.18 -1.28 -14.86
CA ALA A 98 -13.26 -1.61 -15.94
C ALA A 98 -13.14 -3.13 -16.16
N ASP A 99 -13.15 -3.93 -15.09
CA ASP A 99 -13.14 -5.39 -15.17
C ASP A 99 -14.42 -5.97 -15.78
N ALA A 100 -15.57 -5.33 -15.58
CA ALA A 100 -16.80 -5.72 -16.27
C ALA A 100 -16.71 -5.56 -17.80
N VAL A 101 -15.76 -4.77 -18.30
CA VAL A 101 -15.53 -4.56 -19.74
C VAL A 101 -14.33 -5.35 -20.25
N ILE A 102 -13.21 -5.36 -19.51
CA ILE A 102 -11.96 -6.01 -19.91
C ILE A 102 -11.96 -7.51 -19.60
N VAL A 103 -12.71 -7.93 -18.57
CA VAL A 103 -12.77 -9.29 -18.03
C VAL A 103 -11.38 -9.85 -17.72
N PHE A 104 -10.86 -9.48 -16.54
CA PHE A 104 -9.61 -10.04 -16.02
C PHE A 104 -9.76 -11.53 -15.66
N PRO A 105 -8.67 -12.28 -15.41
CA PRO A 105 -8.76 -13.72 -15.22
C PRO A 105 -9.64 -14.08 -14.01
N ILE A 106 -10.41 -15.16 -14.11
CA ILE A 106 -11.28 -15.66 -13.04
C ILE A 106 -10.52 -15.84 -11.73
N GLU A 107 -9.29 -16.34 -11.84
CA GLU A 107 -8.42 -16.63 -10.70
C GLU A 107 -7.71 -15.41 -10.11
N MET A 108 -7.90 -14.18 -10.63
CA MET A 108 -7.13 -13.02 -10.17
C MET A 108 -7.35 -12.68 -8.68
N ASN A 109 -8.53 -13.02 -8.14
CA ASN A 109 -8.90 -12.74 -6.77
C ASN A 109 -8.78 -13.99 -5.90
N VAL A 110 -8.38 -13.82 -4.64
CA VAL A 110 -8.53 -14.89 -3.64
C VAL A 110 -10.02 -15.02 -3.33
N PRO A 111 -10.59 -16.24 -3.33
CA PRO A 111 -12.02 -16.42 -3.08
C PRO A 111 -12.39 -16.12 -1.62
N TRP A 112 -13.63 -15.68 -1.43
CA TRP A 112 -14.26 -15.57 -0.12
C TRP A 112 -14.35 -16.95 0.57
N PRO A 113 -14.19 -17.06 1.92
CA PRO A 113 -13.86 -16.00 2.88
C PRO A 113 -12.35 -15.78 3.07
N ARG A 114 -11.50 -16.54 2.37
CA ARG A 114 -10.03 -16.50 2.54
C ARG A 114 -9.45 -15.12 2.23
N SER A 115 -10.07 -14.40 1.30
CA SER A 115 -9.73 -13.02 0.94
C SER A 115 -9.70 -12.04 2.11
N LEU A 116 -10.57 -12.21 3.11
CA LEU A 116 -10.63 -11.36 4.31
C LEU A 116 -9.33 -11.36 5.11
N PHE A 117 -8.64 -12.50 5.15
CA PHE A 117 -7.39 -12.67 5.89
C PHE A 117 -6.17 -12.37 5.01
N PHE A 118 -6.26 -12.79 3.75
CA PHE A 118 -5.16 -12.67 2.79
C PHE A 118 -4.83 -11.21 2.45
N TYR A 119 -5.82 -10.41 2.04
CA TYR A 119 -5.58 -9.08 1.51
C TYR A 119 -5.03 -8.07 2.51
N PRO A 120 -5.42 -8.09 3.80
CA PRO A 120 -4.74 -7.27 4.80
C PRO A 120 -3.25 -7.62 4.92
N VAL A 121 -2.91 -8.89 5.07
CA VAL A 121 -1.52 -9.31 5.25
C VAL A 121 -0.67 -8.96 4.02
N ILE A 122 -1.15 -9.29 2.82
CA ILE A 122 -0.44 -8.97 1.58
C ILE A 122 -0.37 -7.46 1.35
N GLY A 123 -1.45 -6.73 1.61
CA GLY A 123 -1.46 -5.27 1.50
C GLY A 123 -0.36 -4.64 2.36
N PHE A 124 -0.20 -5.10 3.60
CA PHE A 124 0.86 -4.60 4.49
C PHE A 124 2.26 -4.88 3.92
N ILE A 125 2.49 -6.10 3.45
CA ILE A 125 3.78 -6.50 2.85
C ILE A 125 4.08 -5.65 1.62
N VAL A 126 3.09 -5.47 0.74
CA VAL A 126 3.22 -4.65 -0.48
C VAL A 126 3.54 -3.20 -0.12
N GLU A 127 2.82 -2.59 0.83
CA GLU A 127 3.10 -1.21 1.27
C GLU A 127 4.52 -1.05 1.83
N VAL A 128 5.04 -2.06 2.53
CA VAL A 128 6.42 -2.01 3.01
C VAL A 128 7.41 -2.09 1.85
N PHE A 129 7.28 -3.09 0.97
CA PHE A 129 8.31 -3.39 -0.03
C PHE A 129 8.25 -2.53 -1.29
N PHE A 130 7.07 -2.09 -1.71
CA PHE A 130 6.91 -1.25 -2.90
C PHE A 130 6.91 0.25 -2.59
N HIS A 131 6.65 0.65 -1.34
CA HIS A 131 6.51 2.06 -1.00
C HIS A 131 7.50 2.48 0.06
N LEU A 132 7.42 1.89 1.25
CA LEU A 132 8.19 2.36 2.39
C LEU A 132 9.71 2.16 2.22
N VAL A 133 10.13 0.96 1.80
CA VAL A 133 11.54 0.62 1.55
C VAL A 133 12.12 1.44 0.40
N PRO A 134 11.52 1.46 -0.81
CA PRO A 134 12.07 2.22 -1.92
C PRO A 134 12.10 3.72 -1.63
N LEU A 135 11.09 4.25 -0.94
CA LEU A 135 11.06 5.66 -0.54
C LEU A 135 12.15 5.99 0.48
N GLY A 136 12.36 5.15 1.49
CA GLY A 136 13.44 5.29 2.46
C GLY A 136 14.82 5.34 1.79
N ILE A 137 15.07 4.38 0.89
CA ILE A 137 16.33 4.30 0.12
C ILE A 137 16.50 5.52 -0.80
N LEU A 138 15.47 5.88 -1.56
CA LEU A 138 15.56 6.97 -2.53
C LEU A 138 15.76 8.33 -1.86
N LEU A 139 15.04 8.60 -0.77
CA LEU A 139 15.26 9.82 0.02
C LEU A 139 16.64 9.84 0.67
N HIS A 140 17.15 8.67 1.07
CA HIS A 140 18.52 8.55 1.55
C HIS A 140 19.52 8.94 0.47
N ALA A 141 19.42 8.31 -0.69
CA ALA A 141 20.31 8.54 -1.83
C ALA A 141 20.26 9.99 -2.32
N VAL A 142 19.07 10.56 -2.51
CA VAL A 142 18.91 11.97 -2.94
C VAL A 142 19.48 12.93 -1.89
N GLY A 143 19.21 12.71 -0.60
CA GLY A 143 19.76 13.56 0.46
C GLY A 143 21.29 13.49 0.54
N ALA A 144 21.87 12.29 0.39
CA ALA A 144 23.31 12.08 0.36
C ALA A 144 23.95 12.75 -0.87
N ALA A 145 23.36 12.59 -2.05
CA ALA A 145 23.83 13.20 -3.30
C ALA A 145 23.79 14.74 -3.24
N LEU A 146 22.72 15.30 -2.66
CA LEU A 146 22.59 16.75 -2.51
C LEU A 146 23.39 17.32 -1.33
N ARG A 147 23.95 16.46 -0.44
CA ARG A 147 24.61 16.83 0.82
C ARG A 147 23.78 17.77 1.69
N ARG A 148 22.45 17.67 1.61
CA ARG A 148 21.50 18.50 2.37
C ARG A 148 20.16 17.77 2.54
N PRO A 149 19.31 18.20 3.49
CA PRO A 149 17.96 17.68 3.62
C PRO A 149 17.16 17.81 2.31
N VAL A 150 16.38 16.78 1.99
CA VAL A 150 15.54 16.77 0.77
C VAL A 150 14.37 17.73 0.95
N GLY A 151 14.36 18.82 0.19
CA GLY A 151 13.25 19.79 0.20
C GLY A 151 11.95 19.23 -0.36
N ALA A 152 10.86 20.00 -0.26
CA ALA A 152 9.52 19.54 -0.63
C ALA A 152 9.39 19.02 -2.08
N ARG A 153 10.07 19.67 -3.04
CA ARG A 153 10.13 19.24 -4.46
C ARG A 153 10.85 17.90 -4.61
N GLY A 154 11.96 17.71 -3.90
CA GLY A 154 12.71 16.45 -3.92
C GLY A 154 11.91 15.29 -3.33
N ILE A 155 11.14 15.54 -2.27
CA ILE A 155 10.24 14.53 -1.71
C ILE A 155 9.16 14.15 -2.74
N TRP A 156 8.55 15.13 -3.40
CA TRP A 156 7.55 14.86 -4.46
C TRP A 156 8.12 14.05 -5.63
N PHE A 157 9.33 14.38 -6.06
CA PHE A 157 10.05 13.56 -7.03
C PHE A 157 10.19 12.10 -6.55
N CYS A 158 10.57 11.89 -5.28
CA CYS A 158 10.69 10.54 -4.73
C CYS A 158 9.35 9.81 -4.68
N LEU A 159 8.26 10.48 -4.28
CA LEU A 159 6.92 9.86 -4.26
C LEU A 159 6.48 9.46 -5.67
N LEU A 160 6.67 10.33 -6.66
CA LEU A 160 6.35 10.04 -8.06
C LEU A 160 7.16 8.84 -8.58
N ALA A 161 8.47 8.83 -8.34
CA ALA A 161 9.34 7.73 -8.76
C ALA A 161 8.95 6.39 -8.12
N VAL A 162 8.70 6.38 -6.81
CA VAL A 162 8.33 5.16 -6.07
C VAL A 162 6.94 4.67 -6.46
N SER A 163 5.98 5.57 -6.70
CA SER A 163 4.62 5.18 -7.11
C SER A 163 4.56 4.40 -8.42
N LEU A 164 5.61 4.50 -9.26
CA LEU A 164 5.73 3.80 -10.54
C LEU A 164 6.28 2.37 -10.43
N LEU A 165 6.80 1.94 -9.28
CA LEU A 165 7.44 0.62 -9.17
C LEU A 165 6.46 -0.54 -9.34
N GLU A 166 5.37 -0.54 -8.57
CA GLU A 166 4.32 -1.57 -8.68
C GLU A 166 3.64 -1.61 -10.06
N PRO A 167 3.22 -0.48 -10.68
CA PRO A 167 2.61 -0.54 -12.02
C PRO A 167 3.62 -0.93 -13.10
N ALA A 168 4.91 -0.61 -12.96
CA ALA A 168 5.93 -1.12 -13.88
C ALA A 168 6.06 -2.64 -13.77
N PHE A 169 6.09 -3.17 -12.54
CA PHE A 169 6.14 -4.61 -12.28
C PHE A 169 4.88 -5.33 -12.79
N GLN A 170 3.69 -4.84 -12.44
CA GLN A 170 2.42 -5.43 -12.85
C GLN A 170 2.16 -5.26 -14.35
N GLY A 171 2.47 -4.10 -14.92
CA GLY A 171 2.31 -3.82 -16.35
C GLY A 171 3.19 -4.72 -17.21
N ALA A 172 4.44 -4.94 -16.82
CA ALA A 172 5.32 -5.90 -17.48
C ALA A 172 4.76 -7.33 -17.41
N ALA A 173 4.22 -7.74 -16.25
CA ALA A 173 3.62 -9.06 -16.07
C ALA A 173 2.33 -9.23 -16.92
N LEU A 174 1.45 -8.23 -16.95
CA LEU A 174 0.23 -8.26 -17.78
C LEU A 174 0.56 -8.29 -19.27
N TYR A 175 1.49 -7.44 -19.72
CA TYR A 175 1.91 -7.39 -21.12
C TYR A 175 2.54 -8.71 -21.56
N GLY A 176 3.40 -9.30 -20.72
CA GLY A 176 4.08 -10.57 -21.00
C GLY A 176 3.13 -11.77 -21.17
N GLN A 177 1.89 -11.70 -20.68
CA GLN A 177 0.89 -12.75 -20.90
C GLN A 177 0.33 -12.75 -22.33
N GLY A 178 0.46 -11.66 -23.09
CA GLY A 178 -0.03 -11.54 -24.47
C GLY A 178 -1.56 -11.61 -24.63
N ARG A 179 -2.31 -11.60 -23.53
CA ARG A 179 -3.78 -11.77 -23.49
C ARG A 179 -4.56 -10.47 -23.57
N TYR A 180 -3.94 -9.35 -23.23
CA TYR A 180 -4.60 -8.06 -23.07
C TYR A 180 -4.15 -7.08 -24.15
N ALA A 181 -5.09 -6.29 -24.67
CA ALA A 181 -4.77 -5.18 -25.54
C ALA A 181 -3.86 -4.16 -24.82
N ALA A 182 -2.95 -3.52 -25.56
CA ALA A 182 -2.02 -2.54 -24.98
C ALA A 182 -2.75 -1.42 -24.22
N GLY A 183 -3.91 -0.97 -24.70
CA GLY A 183 -4.74 0.03 -24.01
C GLY A 183 -5.21 -0.42 -22.63
N ALA A 184 -5.58 -1.70 -22.46
CA ALA A 184 -5.97 -2.25 -21.16
C ALA A 184 -4.78 -2.30 -20.19
N VAL A 185 -3.59 -2.69 -20.68
CA VAL A 185 -2.36 -2.70 -19.86
C VAL A 185 -2.00 -1.28 -19.41
N VAL A 186 -2.05 -0.30 -20.32
CA VAL A 186 -1.80 1.11 -20.01
C VAL A 186 -2.82 1.63 -18.99
N PHE A 187 -4.10 1.31 -19.15
CA PHE A 187 -5.15 1.69 -18.20
C PHE A 187 -4.88 1.13 -16.81
N VAL A 188 -4.60 -0.18 -16.69
CA VAL A 188 -4.31 -0.82 -15.39
C VAL A 188 -3.05 -0.21 -14.77
N GLY A 189 -1.99 0.00 -15.56
CA GLY A 189 -0.76 0.63 -15.08
C GLY A 189 -1.01 2.05 -14.56
N ALA A 190 -1.76 2.87 -15.30
CA ALA A 190 -2.13 4.21 -14.87
C ALA A 190 -3.00 4.21 -13.61
N HIS A 191 -3.95 3.29 -13.52
CA HIS A 191 -4.82 3.14 -12.36
C HIS A 191 -4.03 2.78 -11.09
N VAL A 192 -3.15 1.77 -11.18
CA VAL A 192 -2.29 1.33 -10.07
C VAL A 192 -1.30 2.44 -9.68
N TRP A 193 -0.75 3.16 -10.65
CA TRP A 193 0.11 4.32 -10.40
C TRP A 193 -0.61 5.40 -9.58
N LEU A 194 -1.84 5.77 -9.97
CA LEU A 194 -2.63 6.79 -9.29
C LEU A 194 -2.99 6.39 -7.85
N ILE A 195 -3.36 5.12 -7.63
CA ILE A 195 -3.60 4.57 -6.29
C ILE A 195 -2.33 4.68 -5.44
N ASN A 196 -1.19 4.28 -5.97
CA ASN A 196 0.07 4.34 -5.24
C ASN A 196 0.50 5.75 -4.90
N LEU A 197 0.33 6.68 -5.85
CA LEU A 197 0.60 8.09 -5.62
C LEU A 197 -0.33 8.67 -4.54
N ALA A 198 -1.62 8.32 -4.57
CA ALA A 198 -2.59 8.74 -3.55
C ALA A 198 -2.24 8.16 -2.17
N GLY A 199 -1.89 6.87 -2.09
CA GLY A 199 -1.43 6.21 -0.87
C GLY A 199 -0.19 6.89 -0.28
N LEU A 200 0.83 7.14 -1.10
CA LEU A 200 2.05 7.86 -0.73
C LEU A 200 1.78 9.31 -0.31
N TRP A 201 0.82 9.98 -0.95
CA TRP A 201 0.38 11.30 -0.53
C TRP A 201 -0.28 11.27 0.85
N PHE A 202 -1.16 10.30 1.11
CA PHE A 202 -1.73 10.09 2.44
C PHE A 202 -0.68 9.73 3.48
N PHE A 203 0.33 8.94 3.11
CA PHE A 203 1.47 8.65 3.99
C PHE A 203 2.21 9.91 4.41
N ARG A 204 2.52 10.77 3.43
CA ARG A 204 3.18 12.05 3.68
C ARG A 204 2.31 13.01 4.50
N LYS A 205 1.01 13.07 4.21
CA LYS A 205 0.07 14.00 4.85
C LYS A 205 -0.28 13.58 6.28
N TYR A 206 -0.48 12.27 6.51
CA TYR A 206 -1.02 11.74 7.75
C TYR A 206 -0.05 10.77 8.45
N ASP A 207 0.09 9.55 7.94
CA ASP A 207 0.99 8.49 8.46
C ASP A 207 0.84 7.18 7.65
N PHE A 208 1.63 6.17 8.04
CA PHE A 208 1.63 4.85 7.40
C PHE A 208 0.29 4.14 7.51
N LEU A 209 -0.40 4.26 8.64
CA LEU A 209 -1.69 3.59 8.84
C LEU A 209 -2.77 4.18 7.94
N SER A 210 -2.69 5.47 7.63
CA SER A 210 -3.59 6.15 6.70
C SER A 210 -3.40 5.66 5.27
N MET A 211 -2.14 5.49 4.84
CA MET A 211 -1.82 4.86 3.55
C MET A 211 -2.28 3.41 3.50
N TYR A 212 -2.02 2.65 4.56
CA TYR A 212 -2.45 1.26 4.64
C TYR A 212 -3.98 1.11 4.66
N ALA A 213 -4.69 1.96 5.41
CA ALA A 213 -6.15 2.00 5.43
C ALA A 213 -6.73 2.34 4.05
N PHE A 214 -6.12 3.28 3.31
CA PHE A 214 -6.46 3.56 1.92
C PHE A 214 -6.41 2.28 1.07
N ARG A 215 -5.30 1.52 1.16
CA ARG A 215 -5.16 0.25 0.44
C ARG A 215 -6.20 -0.79 0.87
N LEU A 216 -6.48 -0.92 2.17
CA LEU A 216 -7.47 -1.86 2.68
C LEU A 216 -8.89 -1.56 2.16
N VAL A 217 -9.28 -0.28 2.10
CA VAL A 217 -10.59 0.09 1.56
C VAL A 217 -10.64 -0.19 0.06
N TYR A 218 -9.57 0.14 -0.69
CA TYR A 218 -9.48 -0.23 -2.10
C TYR A 218 -9.62 -1.75 -2.30
N TYR A 219 -8.92 -2.56 -1.50
CA TYR A 219 -9.01 -4.02 -1.52
C TYR A 219 -10.39 -4.54 -1.15
N LEU A 220 -11.08 -3.90 -0.21
CA LEU A 220 -12.44 -4.27 0.14
C LEU A 220 -13.37 -4.18 -1.08
N PHE A 221 -13.37 -3.05 -1.78
CA PHE A 221 -14.25 -2.86 -2.95
C PHE A 221 -13.82 -3.73 -4.13
N TRP A 222 -12.54 -3.67 -4.50
CA TRP A 222 -12.05 -4.34 -5.70
C TRP A 222 -11.84 -5.84 -5.49
N HIS A 223 -11.06 -6.20 -4.48
CA HIS A 223 -10.59 -7.58 -4.35
C HIS A 223 -11.54 -8.51 -3.61
N ILE A 224 -12.33 -7.98 -2.67
CA ILE A 224 -13.19 -8.78 -1.81
C ILE A 224 -14.64 -8.74 -2.31
N LEU A 225 -15.27 -7.56 -2.33
CA LEU A 225 -16.67 -7.41 -2.73
C LEU A 225 -16.86 -7.72 -4.21
N TRP A 226 -16.19 -6.97 -5.09
CA TRP A 226 -16.27 -7.24 -6.52
C TRP A 226 -15.66 -8.59 -6.90
N GLY A 227 -14.54 -8.98 -6.27
CA GLY A 227 -13.95 -10.30 -6.46
C GLY A 227 -14.91 -11.47 -6.18
N HIS A 228 -15.84 -11.32 -5.24
CA HIS A 228 -16.91 -12.29 -5.00
C HIS A 228 -18.03 -12.18 -6.03
N LEU A 229 -18.53 -10.96 -6.29
CA LEU A 229 -19.66 -10.72 -7.19
C LEU A 229 -19.37 -11.10 -8.65
N ARG A 230 -18.18 -10.77 -9.15
CA ARG A 230 -17.78 -11.00 -10.55
C ARG A 230 -17.86 -12.46 -10.97
N LEU A 231 -17.70 -13.39 -10.03
CA LEU A 231 -17.72 -14.83 -10.31
C LEU A 231 -19.08 -15.34 -10.76
N GLY A 232 -20.18 -14.69 -10.36
CA GLY A 232 -21.53 -15.04 -10.83
C GLY A 232 -22.08 -14.09 -11.90
N LEU A 233 -21.38 -12.98 -12.16
CA LEU A 233 -21.81 -11.97 -13.14
C LEU A 233 -21.06 -12.09 -14.47
N LEU A 234 -19.79 -12.52 -14.45
CA LEU A 234 -18.92 -12.56 -15.62
C LEU A 234 -18.53 -13.99 -16.06
N PHE A 235 -18.75 -14.99 -15.21
CA PHE A 235 -18.36 -16.39 -15.41
C PHE A 235 -19.51 -17.32 -15.05
#